data_AF-A0AA86GIJ6-F1
#
_entry.id   AF-A0AA86GIJ6-F1
#
_cell.length_a   1.000
_cell.length_b   1.000
_cell.length_c   1.000
_cell.angle_alpha   90.00
_cell.angle_beta   90.00
_cell.angle_gamma   90.00
#
_symmetry.space_group_name_H-M   'P 1'
#
loop_
_entity.id
_entity.type
_entity.pdbx_description
1 polymer ?
#
loop_
_entity_poly.entity_id
_entity_poly.type
_entity_poly.pdbx_seq_one_letter_code
_entity_poly.pdbx_strand_id
1 'polypeptide(L)' 'MIEMHMGLRALRQIALAADQSERDVVRTDVSDILERAGWENSARTVIDSIGCPVVSHDAASDDQEDPSQQG' A
#
# COMPACT_ATOMS: atom_id res chain seq x y z
N MET A 1 18.16 15.78 -8.83
CA MET A 1 18.31 14.29 -8.77
C MET A 1 18.26 13.73 -7.34
N ILE A 2 18.61 14.54 -6.32
CA ILE A 2 18.53 14.17 -4.89
C ILE A 2 17.07 13.98 -4.43
N GLU A 3 16.12 14.77 -4.93
CA GLU A 3 14.70 14.70 -4.56
C GLU A 3 14.06 13.34 -4.85
N MET A 4 14.39 12.73 -6.00
CA MET A 4 13.85 11.43 -6.41
C MET A 4 14.31 10.29 -5.48
N HIS A 5 15.57 10.32 -5.04
CA HIS A 5 16.10 9.32 -4.11
C HIS A 5 15.49 9.45 -2.71
N MET A 6 15.20 10.68 -2.27
CA MET A 6 14.50 10.92 -1.01
C MET A 6 13.07 10.38 -1.06
N GLY A 7 12.35 10.68 -2.15
CA GLY A 7 10.99 10.14 -2.37
C GLY A 7 10.97 8.61 -2.35
N LEU A 8 11.85 7.95 -3.12
CA LEU A 8 11.92 6.49 -3.16
C LEU A 8 12.28 5.87 -1.80
N ARG A 9 13.16 6.51 -1.03
CA ARG A 9 13.53 6.02 0.31
C ARG A 9 12.37 6.14 1.30
N ALA A 10 11.61 7.22 1.23
CA ALA A 10 10.43 7.45 2.05
C ALA A 10 9.35 6.38 1.77
N LEU A 11 9.08 6.10 0.49
CA LEU A 11 8.15 5.04 0.08
C LEU A 11 8.56 3.66 0.60
N ARG A 12 9.87 3.35 0.57
CA ARG A 12 10.39 2.10 1.12
C ARG A 12 10.17 1.98 2.63
N GLN A 13 10.18 3.08 3.38
CA GLN A 13 9.93 3.04 4.83
C GLN A 13 8.48 2.71 5.15
N ILE A 14 7.51 3.29 4.43
CA ILE A 14 6.09 2.91 4.60
C ILE A 14 5.89 1.44 4.25
N ALA A 15 6.48 0.96 3.15
CA ALA A 15 6.33 -0.42 2.72
C ALA A 15 6.90 -1.45 3.70
N LEU A 16 7.85 -1.04 4.56
CA LEU A 16 8.50 -1.91 5.54
C LEU A 16 7.88 -1.83 6.94
N ALA A 17 6.94 -0.91 7.17
CA ALA A 17 6.27 -0.78 8.46
C ALA A 17 5.44 -2.04 8.75
N ALA A 18 5.73 -2.66 9.90
CA ALA A 18 5.26 -3.99 10.28
C ALA A 18 3.78 -4.01 10.69
N ASP A 19 3.28 -2.88 11.22
CA ASP A 19 1.90 -2.75 11.68
C ASP A 19 1.28 -1.38 11.36
N GLN A 20 -0.02 -1.26 11.58
CA GLN A 20 -0.78 -0.05 11.25
C GLN A 20 -0.36 1.17 12.08
N SER A 21 0.04 0.97 13.34
CA SER A 21 0.48 2.07 14.21
C SER A 21 1.82 2.63 13.72
N GLU A 22 2.72 1.78 13.26
CA GLU A 22 3.98 2.18 12.63
C GLU A 22 3.73 2.89 11.30
N ARG A 23 2.79 2.39 10.48
CA ARG A 23 2.41 3.02 9.20
C ARG A 23 1.84 4.43 9.39
N ASP A 24 1.01 4.65 10.41
CA ASP A 24 0.39 5.97 10.64
C ASP A 24 1.45 7.03 11.04
N VAL A 25 2.45 6.63 11.83
CA VAL A 25 3.59 7.50 12.17
C VAL A 25 4.42 7.80 10.92
N VAL A 26 4.82 6.76 10.18
CA VAL A 26 5.67 6.91 8.99
C VAL A 26 4.93 7.67 7.87
N ARG A 27 3.61 7.56 7.77
CA ARG A 27 2.79 8.26 6.77
C ARG A 27 2.88 9.78 6.89
N THR A 28 2.94 10.30 8.11
CA THR A 28 3.10 11.74 8.34
C THR A 28 4.48 12.20 7.86
N ASP A 29 5.54 11.52 8.30
CA ASP A 29 6.92 11.84 7.93
C ASP A 29 7.19 11.73 6.42
N VAL A 30 6.60 10.72 5.78
CA VAL A 30 6.78 10.49 4.34
C VAL A 30 6.00 11.48 3.48
N SER A 31 4.85 11.97 3.96
CA SER A 31 4.13 13.03 3.25
C SER A 31 5.01 14.27 3.12
N ASP A 32 5.61 14.74 4.22
CA ASP A 32 6.52 15.89 4.22
C ASP A 32 7.74 15.71 3.31
N ILE A 33 8.29 14.49 3.25
CA ILE A 33 9.43 14.18 2.38
C ILE A 33 9.01 14.20 0.91
N LEU A 34 7.83 13.68 0.58
CA LEU A 34 7.31 13.66 -0.79
C LEU A 34 6.93 15.06 -1.25
N GLU A 35 6.36 15.90 -0.39
CA GLU A 35 6.11 17.31 -0.69
C GLU A 35 7.42 18.05 -1.02
N ARG A 36 8.44 17.89 -0.18
CA ARG A 36 9.79 18.45 -0.42
C ARG A 36 10.48 17.89 -1.66
N ALA A 37 10.08 16.70 -2.12
CA ALA A 37 10.55 16.11 -3.37
C ALA A 37 9.75 16.58 -4.61
N GLY A 38 8.74 17.43 -4.43
CA GLY A 38 7.86 17.93 -5.49
C GLY A 38 6.77 16.94 -5.91
N TRP A 39 6.46 15.95 -5.07
CA TRP A 39 5.48 14.88 -5.32
C TRP A 39 4.15 15.12 -4.60
N GLU A 40 3.83 16.37 -4.24
CA GLU A 40 2.67 16.76 -3.42
C GLU A 40 1.36 16.11 -3.88
N ASN A 41 1.09 16.10 -5.19
CA ASN A 41 -0.15 15.53 -5.76
C ASN A 41 -0.17 14.00 -5.83
N SER A 42 1.00 13.36 -5.95
CA SER A 42 1.12 11.90 -6.05
C SER A 42 1.36 11.23 -4.71
N ALA A 43 1.80 11.99 -3.70
CA ALA A 43 2.16 11.48 -2.38
C ALA A 43 1.01 10.72 -1.72
N ARG A 44 -0.17 11.33 -1.65
CA ARG A 44 -1.34 10.76 -0.98
C ARG A 44 -1.78 9.44 -1.63
N THR A 45 -1.91 9.44 -2.97
CA THR A 45 -2.30 8.25 -3.74
C THR A 45 -1.30 7.10 -3.59
N VAL A 46 0.01 7.41 -3.64
CA VAL A 46 1.07 6.39 -3.53
C VAL A 46 1.13 5.83 -2.11
N ILE A 47 1.02 6.67 -1.08
CA ILE A 47 0.99 6.23 0.32
C ILE A 47 -0.20 5.32 0.57
N ASP A 48 -1.40 5.71 0.10
CA ASP A 48 -2.62 4.92 0.29
C ASP A 48 -2.52 3.56 -0.44
N SER A 49 -1.86 3.53 -1.61
CA SER A 49 -1.64 2.30 -2.38
C SER A 49 -0.62 1.34 -1.75
N ILE A 50 0.38 1.86 -1.00
CA ILE A 50 1.39 1.03 -0.32
C ILE A 50 0.91 0.59 1.06
N GLY A 51 0.17 1.45 1.77
CA GLY A 51 -0.31 1.20 3.13
C GLY A 51 -1.48 0.21 3.21
N CYS A 52 -2.22 0.02 2.12
CA CYS A 52 -3.24 -1.02 2.04
C CYS A 52 -2.53 -2.37 1.85
N PRO A 53 -2.64 -3.33 2.80
CA PRO A 53 -2.37 -4.71 2.43
C PRO A 53 -3.28 -4.99 1.24
N VAL A 54 -2.69 -5.40 0.12
CA VAL A 54 -3.46 -6.03 -0.95
C VAL A 54 -4.08 -7.21 -0.25
N VAL A 55 -5.32 -7.07 0.23
CA VAL A 55 -6.15 -8.20 0.56
C VAL A 55 -6.10 -8.96 -0.75
N SER A 56 -5.35 -10.06 -0.78
CA SER A 56 -5.41 -10.99 -1.89
C SER A 56 -6.89 -11.20 -2.08
N HIS A 57 -7.42 -10.61 -3.15
CA HIS A 57 -8.69 -10.99 -3.70
C HIS A 57 -8.41 -12.37 -4.34
N ASP A 58 -7.97 -13.32 -3.52
CA ASP A 58 -8.11 -14.72 -3.79
C ASP A 58 -9.62 -14.88 -3.84
N ALA A 59 -10.06 -14.97 -5.07
CA ALA A 59 -11.42 -15.11 -5.50
C ALA A 59 -12.20 -15.97 -4.50
N ALA A 60 -13.06 -15.32 -3.72
CA ALA A 60 -14.31 -15.94 -3.34
C ALA A 60 -15.15 -16.05 -4.65
N SER A 61 -14.81 -17.02 -5.49
CA SER A 61 -15.58 -17.44 -6.66
C SER A 61 -15.05 -18.80 -7.10
N ASP A 62 -15.49 -19.84 -6.42
CA ASP A 62 -16.07 -21.00 -7.09
C ASP A 62 -17.05 -21.63 -6.11
N ASP A 63 -18.24 -21.02 -6.10
CA ASP A 63 -19.48 -21.66 -5.68
C ASP A 63 -19.76 -22.73 -6.75
N GLN A 64 -19.06 -23.87 -6.68
CA GLN A 64 -19.35 -25.02 -7.51
C GLN A 64 -20.32 -25.91 -6.72
N GLU A 65 -21.60 -25.59 -6.86
CA GLU A 65 -22.69 -26.51 -6.57
C GLU A 65 -22.43 -27.81 -7.38
N ASP A 66 -22.17 -28.93 -6.70
CA ASP A 66 -22.30 -30.27 -7.30
C ASP A 66 -23.65 -30.87 -6.86
N PRO A 67 -24.69 -30.83 -7.71
CA PRO A 67 -25.89 -31.62 -7.52
C PRO A 67 -25.75 -32.89 -8.36
N SER A 68 -24.78 -33.76 -8.09
CA SER A 68 -24.59 -34.99 -8.87
C SER A 68 -24.04 -36.16 -8.08
N GLN A 69 -24.62 -36.49 -6.93
CA GLN A 69 -24.68 -37.88 -6.46
C GLN A 69 -26.05 -38.22 -5.84
N GLN A 70 -27.08 -38.25 -6.70
CA GLN A 70 -28.13 -39.27 -6.59
C GLN A 70 -27.71 -40.46 -7.44
N GLY A 71 -27.56 -41.62 -6.81
CA GLY A 71 -27.32 -42.92 -7.43
C GLY A 71 -27.46 -44.02 -6.40
#